data_AF-A0A9J6GQ55-F1
#
_entry.id   AF-A0A9J6GQ55-F1
#
_cell.length_a   1.000
_cell.length_b   1.000
_cell.length_c   1.000
_cell.angle_alpha   90.00
_cell.angle_beta   90.00
_cell.angle_gamma   90.00
#
_symmetry.space_group_name_H-M   'P 1'
#
loop_
_entity.id
_entity.type
_entity.pdbx_description
1 polymer ?
#
loop_
_entity_poly.entity_id
_entity_poly.type
_entity_poly.pdbx_seq_one_letter_code
_entity_poly.pdbx_strand_id
1 'polypeptide(L)'
;MISRILYQLPYMHITNTQTNAQDAMLRKAYRAALLLPPGAPTNRLMSLGIHNTIPELLEAHRTAQLARLFTTATGHFILQITGHTPLTTSTTPQPIPRNIRALIRIKPLPRHMHPIFHANRRAARASHHAKLHPLPNTPCT
;
A
#
# COMPACT_ATOMS: atom_id res chain seq x y z
N MET A 1 -5.87 -10.94 4.86
CA MET A 1 -4.93 -12.08 4.78
C MET A 1 -3.51 -11.64 4.41
N ILE A 2 -3.31 -10.95 3.28
CA ILE A 2 -2.00 -10.54 2.77
C ILE A 2 -1.19 -9.72 3.78
N SER A 3 -1.80 -8.74 4.45
CA SER A 3 -1.10 -7.90 5.44
C SER A 3 -0.48 -8.70 6.58
N ARG A 4 -1.15 -9.75 7.05
CA ARG A 4 -0.66 -10.62 8.13
C ARG A 4 0.55 -11.45 7.67
N ILE A 5 0.48 -11.96 6.44
CA ILE A 5 1.59 -12.67 5.80
C ILE A 5 2.79 -11.73 5.70
N LEU A 6 2.59 -10.53 5.13
CA LEU A 6 3.67 -9.59 4.87
C LEU A 6 4.32 -9.01 6.14
N TYR A 7 3.58 -8.93 7.24
CA TYR A 7 4.13 -8.49 8.52
C TYR A 7 5.06 -9.53 9.16
N GLN A 8 4.80 -10.83 8.94
CA GLN A 8 5.47 -11.91 9.66
C GLN A 8 6.50 -12.65 8.79
N LEU A 9 6.12 -13.05 7.57
CA LEU A 9 6.94 -13.91 6.70
C LEU A 9 8.35 -13.36 6.40
N PRO A 10 8.54 -12.06 6.08
CA PRO A 10 9.86 -11.56 5.68
C PRO A 10 10.96 -11.73 6.72
N TYR A 11 10.57 -11.88 7.99
CA TYR A 11 11.49 -11.95 9.12
C TYR A 11 11.67 -13.39 9.65
N MET A 12 11.03 -14.37 9.02
CA MET A 12 11.14 -15.78 9.39
C MET A 12 11.99 -16.54 8.37
N HIS A 13 12.74 -17.53 8.85
CA HIS A 13 13.43 -18.48 8.00
C HIS A 13 12.40 -19.49 7.45
N ILE A 14 11.93 -19.26 6.23
CA ILE A 14 10.95 -20.12 5.56
C ILE A 14 11.62 -21.06 4.57
N THR A 15 11.16 -22.31 4.54
CA THR A 15 11.57 -23.26 3.50
C THR A 15 10.74 -23.09 2.24
N ASN A 16 11.25 -23.54 1.09
CA ASN A 16 10.52 -23.51 -0.17
C ASN A 16 9.16 -24.24 -0.08
N THR A 17 9.07 -25.31 0.71
CA THR A 17 7.82 -26.04 0.93
C THR A 17 6.77 -25.19 1.66
N GLN A 18 7.18 -24.43 2.68
CA GLN A 18 6.30 -23.52 3.40
C GLN A 18 5.87 -22.35 2.51
N THR A 19 6.77 -21.80 1.70
CA THR A 19 6.45 -20.75 0.71
C THR A 19 5.40 -21.23 -0.28
N ASN A 20 5.56 -22.45 -0.81
CA ASN A 20 4.59 -23.05 -1.73
C ASN A 20 3.22 -23.30 -1.06
N ALA A 21 3.20 -23.66 0.22
CA ALA A 21 1.96 -23.81 0.99
C ALA A 21 1.24 -22.47 1.17
N GLN A 22 1.96 -21.40 1.47
CA GLN A 22 1.39 -20.05 1.56
C GLN A 22 0.88 -19.57 0.20
N ASP A 23 1.60 -19.85 -0.88
CA ASP A 23 1.15 -19.51 -2.23
C ASP A 23 -0.12 -20.28 -2.64
N ALA A 24 -0.22 -21.56 -2.26
CA ALA A 24 -1.46 -22.32 -2.44
C ALA A 24 -2.64 -21.72 -1.65
N MET A 25 -2.42 -21.28 -0.41
CA MET A 25 -3.44 -20.58 0.38
C MET A 25 -3.85 -19.25 -0.28
N LEU A 26 -2.87 -18.49 -0.81
CA LEU A 26 -3.11 -17.25 -1.54
C LEU A 26 -3.98 -17.49 -2.78
N ARG A 27 -3.61 -18.46 -3.61
CA ARG A 27 -4.40 -18.85 -4.79
C ARG A 27 -5.81 -19.32 -4.42
N LYS A 28 -5.98 -20.04 -3.30
CA LYS A 28 -7.32 -20.44 -2.81
C LYS A 28 -8.16 -19.21 -2.44
N ALA A 29 -7.58 -18.24 -1.75
CA ALA A 29 -8.25 -17.00 -1.39
C ALA A 29 -8.65 -16.19 -2.63
N TYR A 30 -7.77 -16.07 -3.63
CA TYR A 30 -8.09 -15.37 -4.88
C TYR A 30 -9.14 -16.09 -5.71
N ARG A 31 -9.12 -17.42 -5.81
CA ARG A 31 -10.21 -18.17 -6.45
C ARG A 31 -11.55 -17.87 -5.79
N ALA A 32 -11.60 -17.88 -4.46
CA ALA A 32 -12.81 -17.57 -3.72
C ALA A 32 -13.28 -16.13 -3.97
N ALA A 33 -12.36 -15.15 -3.95
CA ALA A 33 -12.66 -13.75 -4.21
C ALA A 33 -13.18 -13.51 -5.65
N LEU A 34 -12.67 -14.27 -6.62
CA LEU A 34 -13.07 -14.20 -8.02
C LEU A 34 -14.26 -15.12 -8.36
N LEU A 35 -14.86 -15.76 -7.35
CA LEU A 35 -15.97 -16.71 -7.52
C LEU A 35 -15.65 -17.86 -8.50
N LEU A 36 -14.38 -18.26 -8.55
CA LEU A 36 -13.92 -19.37 -9.39
C LEU A 36 -14.11 -20.71 -8.65
N PRO A 37 -14.40 -21.79 -9.39
CA PRO A 37 -14.50 -23.11 -8.78
C PRO A 37 -13.16 -23.52 -8.15
N PRO A 38 -13.16 -24.36 -7.09
CA PRO A 38 -11.94 -24.76 -6.40
C PRO A 38 -10.96 -25.52 -7.31
N GLY A 39 -11.47 -26.22 -8.31
CA GLY A 39 -10.69 -26.91 -9.35
C GLY A 39 -10.21 -26.01 -10.50
N ALA A 40 -10.41 -24.69 -10.44
CA ALA A 40 -9.99 -23.79 -11.50
C ALA A 40 -8.46 -23.91 -11.73
N PRO A 41 -8.04 -24.07 -13.01
CA PRO A 41 -6.67 -24.40 -13.34
C PRO A 41 -5.72 -23.25 -12.97
N THR A 42 -4.67 -23.58 -12.22
CA THR A 42 -3.73 -22.59 -11.64
C THR A 42 -3.07 -21.72 -12.69
N ASN A 43 -2.66 -22.30 -13.82
CA ASN A 43 -2.02 -21.57 -14.92
C ASN A 43 -2.91 -20.45 -15.46
N ARG A 44 -4.23 -20.69 -15.59
CA ARG A 44 -5.17 -19.65 -16.02
C ARG A 44 -5.36 -18.57 -14.96
N LEU A 45 -5.38 -18.94 -13.68
CA LEU A 45 -5.44 -17.96 -12.60
C LEU A 45 -4.21 -17.04 -12.62
N MET A 46 -3.01 -17.62 -12.78
CA MET A 46 -1.76 -16.87 -12.87
C MET A 46 -1.70 -15.98 -14.12
N SER A 47 -2.20 -16.46 -15.27
CA SER A 47 -2.19 -15.68 -16.51
C SER A 47 -3.09 -14.44 -16.47
N LEU A 48 -4.03 -14.35 -15.52
CA LEU A 48 -4.83 -13.15 -15.35
C LEU A 48 -4.01 -11.97 -14.80
N GLY A 49 -2.87 -12.22 -14.16
CA GLY A 49 -2.01 -11.18 -13.58
C GLY A 49 -2.69 -10.37 -12.46
N ILE A 50 -3.78 -10.88 -11.87
CA ILE A 50 -4.58 -10.19 -10.86
C ILE A 50 -3.88 -10.20 -9.49
N HIS A 51 -2.98 -11.15 -9.26
CA HIS A 51 -2.30 -11.30 -7.98
C HIS A 51 -0.83 -11.65 -8.14
N ASN A 52 -0.04 -11.17 -7.18
CA ASN A 52 1.37 -11.53 -7.06
C ASN A 52 1.52 -12.88 -6.34
N THR A 53 2.64 -13.55 -6.56
CA THR A 53 3.04 -14.74 -5.80
C THR A 53 3.62 -14.35 -4.43
N ILE A 54 3.75 -15.31 -3.51
CA ILE A 54 4.38 -15.05 -2.20
C ILE A 54 5.84 -14.56 -2.35
N PRO A 55 6.70 -15.17 -3.19
CA PRO A 55 8.05 -14.67 -3.43
C PRO A 55 8.07 -13.22 -3.94
N GLU A 56 7.22 -12.88 -4.91
CA GLU A 56 7.11 -11.51 -5.43
C GLU A 56 6.69 -10.52 -4.35
N LEU A 57 5.75 -10.88 -3.48
CA LEU A 57 5.34 -10.03 -2.36
C LEU A 57 6.50 -9.85 -1.36
N LEU A 58 7.29 -10.89 -1.11
CA LEU A 58 8.44 -10.82 -0.20
C LEU A 58 9.54 -9.93 -0.77
N GLU A 59 9.80 -10.03 -2.06
CA GLU A 59 10.74 -9.19 -2.79
C GLU A 59 10.26 -7.72 -2.83
N ALA A 60 8.99 -7.49 -3.16
CA ALA A 60 8.38 -6.15 -3.13
C ALA A 60 8.46 -5.52 -1.73
N HIS A 61 8.24 -6.31 -0.68
CA HIS A 61 8.40 -5.84 0.69
C HIS A 61 9.86 -5.49 1.00
N ARG A 62 10.82 -6.35 0.65
CA ARG A 62 12.24 -6.13 0.88
C ARG A 62 12.73 -4.87 0.16
N THR A 63 12.38 -4.72 -1.12
CA THR A 63 12.75 -3.56 -1.93
C THR A 63 12.16 -2.27 -1.37
N ALA A 64 10.89 -2.27 -0.92
CA ALA A 64 10.28 -1.11 -0.27
C ALA A 64 10.98 -0.73 1.04
N GLN A 65 11.37 -1.71 1.87
CA GLN A 65 12.10 -1.44 3.12
C GLN A 65 13.50 -0.88 2.86
N LEU A 66 14.22 -1.43 1.87
CA LEU A 66 15.52 -0.90 1.45
C LEU A 66 15.38 0.54 0.96
N ALA A 67 14.42 0.81 0.06
CA ALA A 67 14.15 2.15 -0.44
C ALA A 67 13.86 3.14 0.70
N ARG A 68 13.01 2.75 1.67
CA ARG A 68 12.72 3.56 2.86
C ARG A 68 13.97 3.86 3.67
N LEU A 69 14.83 2.88 3.91
CA LEU A 69 16.07 3.07 4.67
C LEU A 69 17.02 4.04 3.97
N PHE A 70 17.12 3.98 2.64
CA PHE A 70 17.91 4.93 1.84
C PHE A 70 17.42 6.38 1.95
N THR A 71 16.16 6.64 2.34
CA THR A 71 15.65 8.02 2.52
C THR A 71 16.15 8.73 3.77
N THR A 72 16.79 8.02 4.71
CA THR A 72 17.24 8.57 6.00
C THR A 72 18.75 8.46 6.14
N ALA A 73 19.39 9.44 6.78
CA ALA A 73 20.84 9.42 6.99
C ALA A 73 21.30 8.17 7.79
N THR A 74 20.57 7.83 8.86
CA THR A 74 20.86 6.64 9.66
C THR A 74 20.67 5.35 8.87
N GLY A 75 19.57 5.24 8.11
CA GLY A 75 19.33 4.06 7.27
C GLY A 75 20.35 3.90 6.15
N HIS A 76 20.77 5.01 5.52
CA HIS A 76 21.84 5.02 4.53
C HIS A 76 23.16 4.51 5.12
N PHE A 77 23.53 4.96 6.31
CA PHE A 77 24.72 4.49 7.02
C PHE A 77 24.68 2.98 7.30
N ILE A 78 23.55 2.47 7.81
CA ILE A 78 23.35 1.02 8.06
C ILE A 78 23.50 0.21 6.77
N LEU A 79 22.89 0.68 5.68
CA LEU A 79 22.94 0.00 4.39
C LEU A 79 24.35 -0.01 3.79
N GLN A 80 25.10 1.07 3.96
CA GLN A 80 26.51 1.14 3.55
C GLN A 80 27.38 0.13 4.29
N ILE A 81 27.22 -0.01 5.62
CA ILE A 81 27.95 -1.02 6.42
C ILE A 81 27.60 -2.44 5.99
N THR A 82 26.32 -2.69 5.69
CA THR A 82 25.83 -4.01 5.28
C THR A 82 26.05 -4.30 3.79
N GLY A 83 26.77 -3.43 3.07
CA GLY A 83 27.12 -3.65 1.65
C GLY A 83 25.97 -3.51 0.66
N HIS A 84 24.87 -2.85 1.05
CA HIS A 84 23.73 -2.61 0.17
C HIS A 84 23.94 -1.29 -0.58
N THR A 85 23.88 -1.34 -1.91
CA THR A 85 23.93 -0.15 -2.76
C THR A 85 22.53 0.43 -2.97
N PRO A 86 22.39 1.77 -3.01
CA PRO A 86 21.11 2.39 -3.31
C PRO A 86 20.60 1.94 -4.67
N LEU A 87 19.36 1.43 -4.70
CA LEU A 87 18.63 1.23 -5.95
C LEU A 87 18.49 2.63 -6.56
N THR A 88 19.26 2.89 -7.61
CA THR A 88 19.40 4.20 -8.25
C THR A 88 18.06 4.68 -8.80
N THR A 89 17.29 5.36 -7.96
CA THR A 89 16.20 6.25 -8.38
C THR A 89 16.40 7.60 -7.70
N SER A 90 17.63 8.14 -7.84
CA SER A 90 17.83 9.58 -7.77
C SER A 90 17.15 10.23 -8.98
N THR A 91 15.83 10.17 -9.04
CA THR A 91 15.12 11.23 -9.75
C THR A 91 15.09 12.35 -8.73
N THR A 92 16.06 13.26 -8.82
CA THR A 92 15.95 14.54 -8.12
C THR A 92 14.56 15.09 -8.40
N PRO A 93 13.76 15.42 -7.36
CA PRO A 93 12.40 15.88 -7.57
C PRO A 93 12.38 16.99 -8.60
N GLN A 94 11.87 16.71 -9.79
CA GLN A 94 11.81 17.69 -10.85
C GLN A 94 10.64 18.63 -10.56
N PRO A 95 10.83 19.96 -10.69
CA PRO A 95 9.74 20.88 -10.50
C PRO A 95 8.64 20.60 -11.52
N ILE A 96 7.40 20.44 -11.05
CA ILE A 96 6.23 20.30 -11.93
C ILE A 96 6.20 21.50 -12.89
N PRO A 97 6.16 21.28 -14.21
CA PRO A 97 6.04 22.35 -15.21
C PRO A 97 4.92 23.33 -14.89
N ARG A 98 5.16 24.64 -15.12
CA ARG A 98 4.23 25.70 -14.71
C ARG A 98 2.81 25.53 -15.27
N ASN A 99 2.70 25.09 -16.53
CA ASN A 99 1.44 24.79 -17.20
C ASN A 99 0.64 23.71 -16.47
N ILE A 100 1.29 22.63 -16.01
CA ILE A 100 0.62 21.57 -15.24
C ILE A 100 0.30 22.05 -13.84
N ARG A 101 1.23 22.74 -13.17
CA ARG A 101 1.04 23.27 -11.81
C ARG A 101 -0.18 24.20 -11.72
N ALA A 102 -0.42 25.02 -12.75
CA ALA A 102 -1.57 25.92 -12.80
C ALA A 102 -2.92 25.19 -12.89
N LEU A 103 -2.94 23.96 -13.39
CA LEU A 103 -4.16 23.13 -13.48
C LEU A 103 -4.48 22.43 -12.15
N ILE A 104 -3.51 22.28 -11.25
CA ILE A 104 -3.71 21.63 -9.96
C ILE A 104 -4.44 22.59 -9.00
N ARG A 105 -5.74 22.39 -8.82
CA ARG A 105 -6.55 23.14 -7.84
C ARG A 105 -6.51 22.46 -6.47
N ILE A 106 -5.61 22.92 -5.60
CA ILE A 106 -5.58 22.51 -4.19
C ILE A 106 -6.53 23.43 -3.41
N LYS A 107 -7.62 22.86 -2.86
CA LYS A 107 -8.49 23.61 -1.95
C LYS A 107 -7.70 23.98 -0.68
N PRO A 108 -7.85 25.21 -0.16
CA PRO A 108 -7.15 25.59 1.06
C PRO A 108 -7.54 24.66 2.21
N LEU A 109 -6.58 24.37 3.10
CA LEU A 109 -6.89 23.65 4.33
C LEU A 109 -7.96 24.45 5.09
N PRO A 110 -9.02 23.79 5.61
CA PRO A 110 -10.06 24.50 6.35
C PRO A 110 -9.47 25.32 7.50
N ARG A 111 -9.88 26.59 7.63
CA ARG A 111 -9.44 27.46 8.74
C ARG A 111 -9.91 26.87 10.08
N HIS A 112 -9.13 27.02 11.16
CA HIS A 112 -9.50 26.61 12.53
C HIS A 112 -9.67 25.08 12.71
N MET A 113 -8.69 24.28 12.22
CA MET A 113 -8.68 22.82 12.36
C MET A 113 -7.88 22.30 13.56
N HIS A 114 -7.45 23.17 14.50
CA HIS A 114 -6.70 22.73 15.67
C HIS A 114 -7.51 21.69 16.47
N PRO A 115 -6.91 20.53 16.81
CA PRO A 115 -7.65 19.39 17.36
C PRO A 115 -8.32 19.69 18.70
N ILE A 116 -7.66 20.48 19.55
CA ILE A 116 -8.11 20.82 20.90
C ILE A 116 -9.04 22.06 20.89
N PHE A 117 -8.54 23.22 20.45
CA PHE A 117 -9.28 24.51 20.54
C PHE A 117 -10.55 24.65 19.68
N HIS A 118 -10.76 23.80 18.67
CA HIS A 118 -11.86 23.98 17.69
C HIS A 118 -12.73 22.74 17.48
N ALA A 119 -12.80 21.84 18.47
CA ALA A 119 -13.57 20.60 18.40
C ALA A 119 -15.03 20.82 17.95
N ASN A 120 -15.76 21.72 18.62
CA ASN A 120 -17.18 22.00 18.30
C ASN A 120 -17.37 22.52 16.87
N ARG A 121 -16.44 23.36 16.38
CA ARG A 121 -16.49 23.90 15.01
C ARG A 121 -16.20 22.84 13.96
N ARG A 122 -15.33 21.87 14.27
CA ARG A 122 -15.08 20.70 13.41
C ARG A 122 -16.33 19.82 13.33
N ALA A 123 -17.00 19.55 14.45
CA ALA A 123 -18.24 18.78 14.48
C ALA A 123 -19.35 19.47 13.65
N ALA A 124 -19.58 20.77 13.85
CA ALA A 124 -20.58 21.52 13.09
C ALA A 124 -20.30 21.54 11.58
N ARG A 125 -19.03 21.67 11.18
CA ARG A 125 -18.64 21.58 9.77
C ARG A 125 -18.81 20.18 9.20
N ALA A 126 -18.47 19.14 9.95
CA ALA A 126 -18.69 17.76 9.53
C ALA A 126 -20.18 17.50 9.27
N SER A 127 -21.06 17.97 10.17
CA SER A 127 -22.51 17.90 9.98
C SER A 127 -22.99 18.69 8.76
N HIS A 128 -22.46 19.89 8.52
CA HIS A 128 -22.81 20.68 7.33
C HIS A 128 -22.35 20.01 6.03
N HIS A 129 -21.13 19.46 6.01
CA HIS A 129 -20.60 18.73 4.85
C HIS A 129 -21.40 17.45 4.57
N ALA A 130 -21.79 16.71 5.60
CA ALA A 130 -22.65 15.52 5.46
C ALA A 130 -24.03 15.87 4.86
N LYS A 131 -24.56 17.07 5.14
CA LYS A 131 -25.82 17.56 4.54
C LYS A 131 -25.65 17.95 3.08
N LEU A 132 -24.55 18.61 2.73
CA LEU A 132 -24.26 19.04 1.34
C LEU A 132 -23.91 17.85 0.43
N HIS A 133 -23.25 16.85 0.99
CA HIS A 133 -22.81 15.66 0.29
C HIS A 133 -23.33 14.44 1.06
N PRO A 134 -24.65 14.14 0.94
CA PRO A 134 -25.18 12.91 1.51
C PRO A 134 -24.46 11.73 0.85
N LEU A 135 -23.85 10.88 1.68
CA LEU A 135 -23.30 9.62 1.18
C LEU A 135 -24.46 8.85 0.53
N PRO A 136 -24.26 8.23 -0.65
CA PRO A 136 -25.28 7.35 -1.21
C PRO A 136 -25.62 6.30 -0.15
N ASN A 137 -26.91 6.14 0.15
CA ASN A 137 -27.41 5.20 1.14
C ASN A 137 -27.05 3.76 0.73
N THR A 138 -25.87 3.29 1.10
CA THR A 138 -25.57 1.87 1.14
C THR A 138 -25.76 1.42 2.58
N PRO A 139 -26.82 0.68 2.91
CA PRO A 139 -26.88 0.01 4.21
C PRO A 139 -25.68 -0.94 4.26
N CYS A 140 -24.80 -0.72 5.24
CA CYS A 140 -23.79 -1.69 5.61
C CYS A 140 -24.52 -2.89 6.22
N THR A 141 -24.90 -3.85 5.38
CA THR A 141 -25.16 -5.25 5.77
C THR A 141 -23.87 -6.04 5.65
#